data_AF-A0A847YDH4-F1
#
_entry.id   AF-A0A847YDH4-F1
#
_cell.length_a   1.000
_cell.length_b   1.000
_cell.length_c   1.000
_cell.angle_alpha   90.00
_cell.angle_beta   90.00
_cell.angle_gamma   90.00
#
_symmetry.space_group_name_H-M   'P 1'
#
loop_
_entity.id
_entity.type
_entity.pdbx_description
1 polymer ?
#
loop_
_entity_poly.entity_id
_entity_poly.type
_entity_poly.pdbx_seq_one_letter_code
_entity_poly.pdbx_strand_id
1 'polypeptide(L)'
;MVAGPILTRELTIRPRRRQFYIARAMYVLILLLLMCTAWLVVTGTQYIRDVGDSARFGMAWFQIAAPLQALVGFFAAAVIAAGSVCQEKDRRTLDLLLMTELTNRELVLGKLLGSLVTFLSMLAAGVPVFVLSALLGGISERQIFLSFAVTAAAVLLGGAVGTTAAFWREKTFQALAVTIMALVLWLALGEVVAAGLLGESWGGVECRVWAVAVSPWRAVLEACRPVPDASLSIFGLSPLGAFAVFSAAVFAVITGIAVLRVRTWNLVPDALRRRLGPAELKALVEGPAARTQAGLAPDGTDTEAAAGEISDWATKWETRGRAEASCETSEVGPSPGAVPSAGAAEDADAAATRTARKSARVRHVWDNPVLWREVCTWAYGRKVLLVKGAYWAFFAGAAAALAVFQRPEAGFSILPAAVLVPFFLLSLILVNTQAVTALTSERDAGTLDIILVSQVTPKEFIFGKLLGTLYNVKE
;
A
#
# COMPACT_ATOMS: atom_id res chain seq x y z
N MET A 1 19.82 -2.13 20.64
CA MET A 1 18.65 -1.37 21.14
C MET A 1 17.47 -1.65 20.20
N VAL A 2 16.33 -2.13 20.69
CA VAL A 2 15.24 -2.75 19.88
C VAL A 2 14.65 -1.84 18.79
N ALA A 3 14.85 -0.52 18.86
CA ALA A 3 14.29 0.43 17.90
C ALA A 3 15.31 1.18 17.01
N GLY A 4 16.59 0.78 17.07
CA GLY A 4 17.63 1.28 16.18
C GLY A 4 17.94 2.80 16.25
N PRO A 5 18.95 3.26 15.52
CA PRO A 5 19.36 4.68 15.49
C PRO A 5 18.34 5.59 14.80
N ILE A 6 17.50 5.05 13.90
CA ILE A 6 16.46 5.80 13.19
C ILE A 6 15.40 6.32 14.14
N LEU A 7 14.89 5.47 15.05
CA LEU A 7 13.88 5.92 16.01
C LEU A 7 14.46 6.97 16.94
N THR A 8 15.67 6.77 17.45
CA THR A 8 16.35 7.74 18.32
C THR A 8 16.48 9.09 17.62
N ARG A 9 16.88 9.10 16.35
CA ARG A 9 16.96 10.32 15.53
C ARG A 9 15.59 10.98 15.38
N GLU A 10 14.55 10.24 15.04
CA GLU A 10 13.19 10.77 14.84
C GLU A 10 12.60 11.32 16.15
N LEU A 11 12.78 10.62 17.28
CA LEU A 11 12.38 11.08 18.61
C LEU A 11 13.14 12.32 19.05
N THR A 12 14.39 12.50 18.62
CA THR A 12 15.19 13.69 18.97
C THR A 12 14.84 14.89 18.09
N ILE A 13 14.55 14.67 16.80
CA ILE A 13 14.35 15.76 15.83
C ILE A 13 12.89 16.24 15.81
N ARG A 14 11.90 15.33 15.85
CA ARG A 14 10.48 15.71 15.68
C ARG A 14 9.95 16.65 16.76
N PRO A 15 10.17 16.41 18.07
CA PRO A 15 9.67 17.29 19.13
C PRO A 15 10.29 18.68 19.12
N ARG A 16 11.40 18.90 18.41
CA ARG A 16 12.04 20.23 18.30
C ARG A 16 11.35 21.13 17.28
N ARG A 17 10.49 20.58 16.42
CA ARG A 17 9.74 21.38 15.44
C ARG A 17 8.51 22.00 16.09
N ARG A 18 8.31 23.32 15.88
CA ARG A 18 7.11 24.05 16.36
C ARG A 18 5.80 23.40 15.91
N GLN A 19 5.79 22.82 14.69
CA GLN A 19 4.65 22.09 14.13
C GLN A 19 4.14 20.95 15.03
N PHE A 20 5.03 20.28 15.78
CA PHE A 20 4.65 19.21 16.71
C PHE A 20 3.79 19.73 17.86
N TYR A 21 4.18 20.85 18.47
CA TYR A 21 3.41 21.50 19.54
C TYR A 21 2.10 22.09 19.03
N ILE A 22 2.14 22.73 17.85
CA ILE A 22 0.94 23.31 17.21
C ILE A 22 -0.08 22.20 16.91
N ALA A 23 0.35 21.07 16.35
CA ALA A 23 -0.55 19.95 16.05
C ALA A 23 -1.23 19.41 17.32
N ARG A 24 -0.49 19.24 18.42
CA ARG A 24 -1.04 18.80 19.71
C ARG A 24 -2.05 19.81 20.29
N ALA A 25 -1.68 21.09 20.30
CA ALA A 25 -2.54 22.16 20.82
C ALA A 25 -3.83 22.28 19.98
N MET A 26 -3.71 22.27 18.65
CA MET A 26 -4.86 22.32 17.74
C MET A 26 -5.79 21.12 17.92
N TYR A 27 -5.25 19.92 18.08
CA TYR A 27 -6.07 18.72 18.30
C TYR A 27 -6.85 18.77 19.61
N VAL A 28 -6.19 19.15 20.72
CA VAL A 28 -6.87 19.33 22.01
C VAL A 28 -7.91 20.45 21.93
N LEU A 29 -7.58 21.56 21.29
CA LEU A 29 -8.50 22.69 21.09
C LEU A 29 -9.72 22.27 20.26
N ILE A 30 -9.54 21.50 19.19
CA ILE A 30 -10.63 21.01 18.36
C ILE A 30 -11.53 20.07 19.17
N LEU A 31 -10.96 19.14 19.93
CA LEU A 31 -11.75 18.24 20.79
C LEU A 31 -12.54 19.02 21.84
N LEU A 32 -11.90 19.98 22.51
CA LEU A 32 -12.54 20.83 23.51
C LEU A 32 -13.64 21.68 22.88
N LEU A 33 -13.38 22.28 21.73
CA LEU A 33 -14.35 23.11 21.01
C LEU A 33 -15.56 22.26 20.58
N LEU A 34 -15.32 21.06 20.04
CA LEU A 34 -16.38 20.14 19.63
C LEU A 34 -17.21 19.67 20.85
N MET A 35 -16.58 19.48 22.01
CA MET A 35 -17.27 19.20 23.28
C MET A 35 -18.12 20.39 23.74
N CYS A 36 -17.57 21.61 23.72
CA CYS A 36 -18.28 22.82 24.09
C CYS A 36 -19.44 23.14 23.14
N THR A 37 -19.26 22.98 21.83
CA THR A 37 -20.33 23.20 20.85
C THR A 37 -21.42 22.16 20.98
N ALA A 38 -21.07 20.88 21.19
CA ALA A 38 -22.06 19.85 21.49
C ALA A 38 -22.89 20.20 22.73
N TRP A 39 -22.24 20.70 23.79
CA TRP A 39 -22.93 21.15 25.01
C TRP A 39 -23.88 22.31 24.71
N LEU A 40 -23.39 23.35 24.03
CA LEU A 40 -24.18 24.54 23.69
C LEU A 40 -25.42 24.20 22.83
N VAL A 41 -25.29 23.27 21.88
CA VAL A 41 -26.41 22.81 21.04
C VAL A 41 -27.48 22.11 21.89
N VAL A 42 -27.07 21.28 22.86
CA VAL A 42 -28.00 20.59 23.76
C VAL A 42 -28.67 21.58 24.71
N THR A 43 -27.91 22.48 25.33
CA THR A 43 -28.47 23.49 26.26
C THR A 43 -29.32 24.55 25.56
N GLY A 44 -29.05 24.83 24.28
CA GLY A 44 -29.83 25.77 23.48
C GLY A 44 -31.17 25.20 23.03
N THR A 45 -31.34 23.88 23.05
CA THR A 45 -32.57 23.20 22.63
C THR A 45 -33.37 22.62 23.80
N GLN A 46 -32.74 22.37 24.95
CA GLN A 46 -33.38 21.82 26.15
C GLN A 46 -32.93 22.54 27.43
N TYR A 47 -33.90 22.83 28.32
CA TYR A 47 -33.61 23.33 29.66
C TYR A 47 -33.06 22.19 30.52
N ILE A 48 -31.81 22.31 30.95
CA ILE A 48 -31.18 21.39 31.91
C ILE A 48 -31.92 21.49 33.24
N ARG A 49 -32.49 20.39 33.73
CA ARG A 49 -33.21 20.37 35.01
C ARG A 49 -32.56 19.46 36.04
N ASP A 50 -31.83 18.43 35.62
CA ASP A 50 -31.28 17.41 36.50
C ASP A 50 -29.80 17.10 36.25
N VAL A 51 -29.09 16.66 37.30
CA VAL A 51 -27.72 16.10 37.24
C VAL A 51 -27.62 14.88 36.31
N GLY A 52 -28.76 14.21 36.05
CA GLY A 52 -28.84 13.14 35.07
C GLY A 52 -28.60 13.59 33.62
N ASP A 53 -28.96 14.84 33.28
CA ASP A 53 -28.80 15.36 31.92
C ASP A 53 -27.33 15.59 31.56
N SER A 54 -26.52 16.05 32.53
CA SER A 54 -25.07 16.17 32.34
C SER A 54 -24.40 14.81 32.16
N ALA A 55 -24.82 13.77 32.88
CA ALA A 55 -24.28 12.42 32.74
C ALA A 55 -24.62 11.79 31.38
N ARG A 56 -25.85 12.00 30.89
CA ARG A 56 -26.26 11.57 29.55
C ARG A 56 -25.47 12.27 28.45
N PHE A 57 -25.22 13.57 28.62
CA PHE A 57 -24.40 14.33 27.68
C PHE A 57 -22.95 13.80 27.64
N GLY A 58 -22.31 13.61 28.80
CA GLY A 58 -20.95 13.07 28.88
C GLY A 58 -20.85 11.72 28.16
N MET A 59 -21.78 10.80 28.45
CA MET A 59 -21.88 9.52 27.76
C MET A 59 -22.05 9.67 26.23
N ALA A 60 -22.97 10.51 25.77
CA ALA A 60 -23.21 10.71 24.34
C ALA A 60 -21.98 11.30 23.62
N TRP A 61 -21.33 12.29 24.24
CA TRP A 61 -20.06 12.84 23.77
C TRP A 61 -19.01 11.74 23.61
N PHE A 62 -18.81 10.93 24.64
CA PHE A 62 -17.83 9.85 24.64
C PHE A 62 -18.11 8.81 23.55
N GLN A 63 -19.36 8.39 23.41
CA GLN A 63 -19.81 7.40 22.42
C GLN A 63 -19.67 7.89 20.97
N ILE A 64 -19.61 9.19 20.73
CA ILE A 64 -19.37 9.75 19.39
C ILE A 64 -17.87 10.02 19.19
N ALA A 65 -17.23 10.68 20.15
CA ALA A 65 -15.85 11.17 20.03
C ALA A 65 -14.82 10.04 20.03
N ALA A 66 -14.97 9.01 20.87
CA ALA A 66 -13.98 7.92 20.96
C ALA A 66 -13.94 7.04 19.69
N PRO A 67 -15.09 6.56 19.13
CA PRO A 67 -15.09 5.83 17.86
C PRO A 67 -14.60 6.69 16.69
N LEU A 68 -15.02 7.96 16.63
CA LEU A 68 -14.56 8.89 15.59
C LEU A 68 -13.03 9.07 15.64
N GLN A 69 -12.48 9.30 16.83
CA GLN A 69 -11.03 9.41 17.04
C GLN A 69 -10.30 8.14 16.60
N ALA A 70 -10.80 6.96 16.96
CA ALA A 70 -10.18 5.71 16.59
C ALA A 70 -10.23 5.45 15.07
N LEU A 71 -11.36 5.76 14.43
CA LEU A 71 -11.53 5.63 12.99
C LEU A 71 -10.57 6.55 12.24
N VAL A 72 -10.55 7.85 12.59
CA VAL A 72 -9.63 8.82 11.98
C VAL A 72 -8.19 8.41 12.24
N GLY A 73 -7.87 7.94 13.46
CA GLY A 73 -6.54 7.48 13.81
C GLY A 73 -6.07 6.28 13.02
N PHE A 74 -6.94 5.29 12.80
CA PHE A 74 -6.64 4.09 12.02
C PHE A 74 -6.19 4.43 10.59
N PHE A 75 -6.94 5.29 9.90
CA PHE A 75 -6.62 5.73 8.54
C PHE A 75 -5.44 6.71 8.50
N ALA A 76 -5.42 7.71 9.39
CA ALA A 76 -4.37 8.72 9.42
C ALA A 76 -3.00 8.08 9.70
N ALA A 77 -2.93 7.12 10.62
CA ALA A 77 -1.72 6.38 10.93
C ALA A 77 -1.14 5.70 9.69
N ALA A 78 -1.99 5.03 8.90
CA ALA A 78 -1.57 4.36 7.68
C ALA A 78 -1.06 5.33 6.62
N VAL A 79 -1.76 6.45 6.39
CA VAL A 79 -1.38 7.46 5.40
C VAL A 79 -0.07 8.16 5.79
N ILE A 80 0.07 8.55 7.06
CA ILE A 80 1.29 9.18 7.59
C ILE A 80 2.47 8.20 7.50
N ALA A 81 2.26 6.94 7.90
CA ALA A 81 3.28 5.91 7.86
C ALA A 81 3.73 5.61 6.43
N ALA A 82 2.78 5.36 5.52
CA ALA A 82 3.05 5.13 4.11
C ALA A 82 3.75 6.33 3.46
N GLY A 83 3.22 7.54 3.70
CA GLY A 83 3.78 8.80 3.20
C GLY A 83 5.22 9.01 3.64
N SER A 84 5.56 8.66 4.89
CA SER A 84 6.93 8.81 5.40
C SER A 84 7.95 7.94 4.66
N VAL A 85 7.57 6.73 4.25
CA VAL A 85 8.41 5.81 3.46
C VAL A 85 8.47 6.27 2.01
N CYS A 86 7.31 6.61 1.44
CA CYS A 86 7.15 7.13 0.09
C CYS A 86 8.01 8.38 -0.16
N GLN A 87 8.05 9.33 0.77
CA GLN A 87 8.91 10.51 0.63
C GLN A 87 10.39 10.18 0.59
N GLU A 88 10.85 9.13 1.29
CA GLU A 88 12.25 8.69 1.21
C GLU A 88 12.55 7.95 -0.10
N LYS A 89 11.58 7.22 -0.64
CA LYS A 89 11.68 6.63 -1.97
C LYS A 89 11.78 7.70 -3.05
N ASP A 90 10.89 8.69 -3.02
CA ASP A 90 10.87 9.78 -4.01
C ASP A 90 12.17 10.58 -4.02
N ARG A 91 12.77 10.76 -2.84
CA ARG A 91 14.05 11.47 -2.68
C ARG A 91 15.28 10.59 -2.95
N ARG A 92 15.11 9.31 -3.32
CA ARG A 92 16.17 8.30 -3.48
C ARG A 92 17.06 8.13 -2.24
N THR A 93 16.57 8.52 -1.06
CA THR A 93 17.29 8.36 0.21
C THR A 93 17.11 6.97 0.81
N LEU A 94 16.05 6.25 0.42
CA LEU A 94 15.81 4.87 0.87
C LEU A 94 16.89 3.91 0.37
N ASP A 95 17.37 4.10 -0.86
CA ASP A 95 18.44 3.25 -1.44
C ASP A 95 19.75 3.44 -0.68
N LEU A 96 20.08 4.70 -0.32
CA LEU A 96 21.23 5.01 0.53
C LEU A 96 21.12 4.37 1.91
N LEU A 97 19.95 4.42 2.55
CA LEU A 97 19.70 3.77 3.84
C LEU A 97 19.90 2.25 3.75
N LEU A 98 19.51 1.61 2.64
CA LEU A 98 19.68 0.17 2.43
C LEU A 98 21.14 -0.26 2.17
N MET A 99 22.01 0.68 1.77
CA MET A 99 23.45 0.43 1.61
C MET A 99 24.23 0.55 2.93
N THR A 100 23.64 1.15 3.97
CA THR A 100 24.27 1.25 5.30
C THR A 100 24.13 -0.04 6.10
N GLU A 101 24.89 -0.17 7.20
CA GLU A 101 24.86 -1.33 8.12
C GLU A 101 23.57 -1.47 8.96
N LEU A 102 22.45 -0.88 8.52
CA LEU A 102 21.18 -0.97 9.21
C LEU A 102 20.54 -2.35 9.03
N THR A 103 20.09 -2.93 10.14
CA THR A 103 19.31 -4.17 10.09
C THR A 103 17.89 -3.92 9.57
N ASN A 104 17.31 -4.89 8.88
CA ASN A 104 15.95 -4.75 8.32
C ASN A 104 14.89 -4.45 9.40
N ARG A 105 15.08 -4.99 10.61
CA ARG A 105 14.18 -4.76 11.75
C ARG A 105 14.25 -3.32 12.22
N GLU A 106 15.45 -2.77 12.39
CA GLU A 106 15.65 -1.38 12.81
C GLU A 106 15.12 -0.39 11.77
N LEU A 107 15.26 -0.72 10.48
CA LEU A 107 14.72 0.09 9.40
C LEU A 107 13.18 0.13 9.45
N VAL A 108 12.51 -1.03 9.43
CA VAL A 108 11.05 -1.10 9.35
C VAL A 108 10.40 -0.59 10.64
N LEU A 109 10.84 -1.08 11.81
CA LEU A 109 10.28 -0.66 13.11
C LEU A 109 10.60 0.80 13.43
N GLY A 110 11.84 1.23 13.15
CA GLY A 110 12.25 2.62 13.36
C GLY A 110 11.44 3.59 12.52
N LYS A 111 11.16 3.22 11.25
CA LYS A 111 10.35 4.04 10.36
C LYS A 111 8.88 4.05 10.74
N LEU A 112 8.31 2.90 11.07
CA LEU A 112 6.95 2.75 11.56
C LEU A 112 6.72 3.58 12.83
N LEU A 113 7.46 3.30 13.90
CA LEU A 113 7.32 4.00 15.18
C LEU A 113 7.65 5.49 15.04
N GLY A 114 8.73 5.82 14.33
CA GLY A 114 9.13 7.20 14.07
C GLY A 114 8.00 7.99 13.40
N SER A 115 7.35 7.42 12.37
CA SER A 115 6.22 8.04 11.69
C SER A 115 5.02 8.30 12.61
N LEU A 116 4.76 7.40 13.56
CA LEU A 116 3.60 7.44 14.45
C LEU A 116 3.80 8.27 15.73
N VAL A 117 5.02 8.70 16.06
CA VAL A 117 5.31 9.53 17.25
C VAL A 117 4.36 10.72 17.38
N THR A 118 4.15 11.46 16.30
CA THR A 118 3.26 12.64 16.31
C THR A 118 1.85 12.23 16.66
N PHE A 119 1.32 11.18 16.03
CA PHE A 119 -0.05 10.72 16.30
C PHE A 119 -0.21 10.19 17.73
N LEU A 120 0.72 9.36 18.21
CA LEU A 120 0.69 8.83 19.58
C LEU A 120 0.79 9.96 20.62
N SER A 121 1.55 11.02 20.33
CA SER A 121 1.62 12.20 21.19
C SER A 121 0.33 13.04 21.20
N MET A 122 -0.42 13.05 20.09
CA MET A 122 -1.73 13.68 20.00
C MET A 122 -2.75 12.86 20.78
N LEU A 123 -2.75 11.54 20.60
CA LEU A 123 -3.58 10.61 21.36
C LEU A 123 -3.36 10.80 22.87
N ALA A 124 -2.12 10.82 23.34
CA ALA A 124 -1.81 11.08 24.76
C ALA A 124 -2.28 12.47 25.23
N ALA A 125 -2.20 13.50 24.37
CA ALA A 125 -2.67 14.84 24.70
C ALA A 125 -4.21 14.95 24.74
N GLY A 126 -4.94 14.02 24.11
CA GLY A 126 -6.41 13.96 24.16
C GLY A 126 -6.96 13.38 25.46
N VAL A 127 -6.19 12.57 26.19
CA VAL A 127 -6.64 11.89 27.42
C VAL A 127 -7.26 12.87 28.43
N PRO A 128 -6.68 14.03 28.75
CA PRO A 128 -7.28 14.97 29.70
C PRO A 128 -8.67 15.46 29.28
N VAL A 129 -8.94 15.65 27.99
CA VAL A 129 -10.27 16.08 27.51
C VAL A 129 -11.32 14.99 27.73
N PHE A 130 -10.95 13.73 27.51
CA PHE A 130 -11.82 12.60 27.79
C PHE A 130 -12.04 12.38 29.29
N VAL A 131 -11.01 12.60 30.11
CA VAL A 131 -11.15 12.58 31.59
C VAL A 131 -12.07 13.71 32.06
N LEU A 132 -11.97 14.92 31.48
CA LEU A 132 -12.92 16.00 31.77
C LEU A 132 -14.35 15.61 31.42
N SER A 133 -14.57 14.87 30.33
CA SER A 133 -15.91 14.37 30.00
C SER A 133 -16.45 13.38 31.03
N ALA A 134 -15.58 12.62 31.71
CA ALA A 134 -15.97 11.71 32.80
C ALA A 134 -16.50 12.45 34.03
N LEU A 135 -16.05 13.69 34.27
CA LEU A 135 -16.52 14.52 35.38
C LEU A 135 -18.00 14.93 35.22
N LEU A 136 -18.54 14.93 34.00
CA LEU A 136 -19.98 15.16 33.78
C LEU A 136 -20.84 13.96 34.21
N GLY A 137 -20.22 12.82 34.52
CA GLY A 137 -20.87 11.59 34.93
C GLY A 137 -21.16 10.64 33.77
N GLY A 138 -21.54 9.40 34.10
CA GLY A 138 -21.95 8.38 33.13
C GLY A 138 -20.82 7.54 32.53
N ILE A 139 -19.55 7.98 32.57
CA ILE A 139 -18.42 7.26 31.98
C ILE A 139 -17.54 6.63 33.06
N SER A 140 -17.15 5.37 32.89
CA SER A 140 -16.17 4.73 33.78
C SER A 140 -14.75 5.05 33.33
N GLU A 141 -13.82 5.30 34.26
CA GLU A 141 -12.40 5.48 33.97
C GLU A 141 -11.82 4.31 33.14
N ARG A 142 -12.25 3.08 33.45
CA ARG A 142 -11.83 1.87 32.73
C ARG A 142 -12.21 1.93 31.25
N GLN A 143 -13.38 2.49 30.90
CA GLN A 143 -13.83 2.60 29.50
C GLN A 143 -12.93 3.55 28.72
N ILE A 144 -12.48 4.64 29.34
CA ILE A 144 -11.56 5.60 28.72
C ILE A 144 -10.21 4.91 28.45
N PHE A 145 -9.63 4.24 29.44
CA PHE A 145 -8.35 3.56 29.22
C PHE A 145 -8.45 2.45 28.16
N LEU A 146 -9.54 1.68 28.15
CA LEU A 146 -9.75 0.63 27.15
C LEU A 146 -9.96 1.21 25.74
N SER A 147 -10.76 2.27 25.58
CA SER A 147 -10.98 2.89 24.26
C SER A 147 -9.69 3.48 23.69
N PHE A 148 -8.85 4.10 24.54
CA PHE A 148 -7.54 4.60 24.16
C PHE A 148 -6.55 3.47 23.83
N ALA A 149 -6.56 2.36 24.58
CA ALA A 149 -5.72 1.19 24.30
C ALA A 149 -6.09 0.53 22.96
N VAL A 150 -7.38 0.35 22.70
CA VAL A 150 -7.89 -0.17 21.43
C VAL A 150 -7.54 0.79 20.28
N THR A 151 -7.67 2.10 20.50
CA THR A 151 -7.27 3.12 19.50
C THR A 151 -5.78 3.03 19.19
N ALA A 152 -4.91 2.91 20.19
CA ALA A 152 -3.47 2.77 20.00
C ALA A 152 -3.12 1.50 19.21
N ALA A 153 -3.77 0.37 19.53
CA ALA A 153 -3.60 -0.88 18.78
C ALA A 153 -4.07 -0.74 17.32
N ALA A 154 -5.20 -0.09 17.08
CA ALA A 154 -5.69 0.21 15.73
C ALA A 154 -4.68 1.08 14.96
N VAL A 155 -4.20 2.17 15.56
CA VAL A 155 -3.18 3.06 14.97
C VAL A 155 -1.92 2.30 14.58
N LEU A 156 -1.44 1.40 15.43
CA LEU A 156 -0.27 0.56 15.14
C LEU A 156 -0.53 -0.39 13.97
N LEU A 157 -1.70 -1.03 13.92
CA LEU A 157 -2.12 -1.87 12.80
C LEU A 157 -2.21 -1.09 11.49
N GLY A 158 -2.87 0.07 11.50
CA GLY A 158 -2.99 0.96 10.35
C GLY A 158 -1.63 1.39 9.84
N GLY A 159 -0.74 1.82 10.74
CA GLY A 159 0.64 2.16 10.41
C GLY A 159 1.45 0.98 9.84
N ALA A 160 1.27 -0.23 10.37
CA ALA A 160 1.96 -1.43 9.88
C ALA A 160 1.51 -1.79 8.45
N VAL A 161 0.21 -1.73 8.17
CA VAL A 161 -0.33 -1.87 6.81
C VAL A 161 0.23 -0.77 5.89
N GLY A 162 0.22 0.48 6.38
CA GLY A 162 0.76 1.66 5.72
C GLY A 162 2.22 1.50 5.25
N THR A 163 3.11 1.24 6.21
CA THR A 163 4.54 1.04 5.95
C THR A 163 4.82 -0.15 5.04
N THR A 164 4.15 -1.29 5.28
CA THR A 164 4.37 -2.51 4.49
C THR A 164 3.99 -2.30 3.03
N ALA A 165 2.83 -1.71 2.76
CA ALA A 165 2.41 -1.39 1.40
C ALA A 165 3.33 -0.37 0.72
N ALA A 166 3.83 0.62 1.48
CA ALA A 166 4.79 1.59 0.95
C ALA A 166 6.15 0.98 0.63
N PHE A 167 6.64 -0.02 1.39
CA PHE A 167 7.83 -0.76 1.00
C PHE A 167 7.58 -1.66 -0.21
N TRP A 168 6.39 -2.23 -0.35
CA TRP A 168 6.03 -3.11 -1.46
C TRP A 168 5.83 -2.38 -2.80
N ARG A 169 5.26 -1.16 -2.77
CA ARG A 169 4.96 -0.38 -3.98
C ARG A 169 6.05 0.65 -4.27
N GLU A 170 6.33 0.83 -5.55
CA GLU A 170 7.34 1.79 -6.03
C GLU A 170 6.79 3.21 -6.14
N LYS A 171 5.50 3.34 -6.52
CA LYS A 171 4.82 4.62 -6.70
C LYS A 171 4.03 5.00 -5.46
N THR A 172 4.15 6.25 -5.04
CA THR A 172 3.50 6.78 -3.83
C THR A 172 1.99 6.75 -3.89
N PHE A 173 1.40 7.15 -5.03
CA PHE A 173 -0.04 7.07 -5.26
C PHE A 173 -0.57 5.63 -5.14
N GLN A 174 0.15 4.66 -5.73
CA GLN A 174 -0.23 3.25 -5.63
C GLN A 174 -0.09 2.72 -4.20
N ALA A 175 0.97 3.09 -3.49
CA ALA A 175 1.16 2.72 -2.09
C ALA A 175 -0.01 3.22 -1.24
N LEU A 176 -0.34 4.51 -1.33
CA LEU A 176 -1.44 5.12 -0.57
C LEU A 176 -2.79 4.48 -0.92
N ALA A 177 -3.08 4.27 -2.20
CA ALA A 177 -4.32 3.63 -2.62
C ALA A 177 -4.46 2.20 -2.08
N VAL A 178 -3.42 1.37 -2.20
CA VAL A 178 -3.42 0.00 -1.67
C VAL A 178 -3.59 0.00 -0.15
N THR A 179 -3.00 0.96 0.56
CA THR A 179 -3.19 1.07 2.02
C THR A 179 -4.62 1.37 2.38
N ILE A 180 -5.23 2.40 1.78
CA ILE A 180 -6.62 2.77 2.09
C ILE A 180 -7.56 1.63 1.72
N MET A 181 -7.35 1.01 0.54
CA MET A 181 -8.10 -0.14 0.10
C MET A 181 -8.02 -1.31 1.09
N ALA A 182 -6.82 -1.67 1.54
CA ALA A 182 -6.63 -2.75 2.51
C ALA A 182 -7.34 -2.47 3.84
N LEU A 183 -7.33 -1.22 4.33
CA LEU A 183 -8.02 -0.84 5.56
C LEU A 183 -9.54 -0.86 5.41
N VAL A 184 -10.07 -0.33 4.29
CA VAL A 184 -11.52 -0.37 4.00
C VAL A 184 -11.98 -1.81 3.91
N LEU A 185 -11.25 -2.66 3.18
CA LEU A 185 -11.57 -4.10 3.07
C LEU A 185 -11.51 -4.80 4.42
N TRP A 186 -10.54 -4.45 5.28
CA TRP A 186 -10.47 -4.99 6.63
C TRP A 186 -11.71 -4.62 7.45
N LEU A 187 -12.07 -3.34 7.50
CA LEU A 187 -13.23 -2.88 8.25
C LEU A 187 -14.51 -3.54 7.74
N ALA A 188 -14.66 -3.62 6.43
CA ALA A 188 -15.83 -4.18 5.82
C ALA A 188 -15.92 -5.71 5.98
N LEU A 189 -14.79 -6.43 5.99
CA LEU A 189 -14.75 -7.84 6.40
C LEU A 189 -15.19 -8.01 7.86
N GLY A 190 -14.79 -7.09 8.73
CA GLY A 190 -15.28 -7.02 10.10
C GLY A 190 -16.80 -6.87 10.21
N GLU A 191 -17.39 -6.00 9.38
CA GLU A 191 -18.85 -5.80 9.31
C GLU A 191 -19.58 -7.02 8.74
N VAL A 192 -19.01 -7.68 7.73
CA VAL A 192 -19.52 -8.93 7.15
C VAL A 192 -19.53 -10.06 8.19
N VAL A 193 -18.49 -10.17 9.01
CA VAL A 193 -18.46 -11.14 10.12
C VAL A 193 -19.49 -10.78 11.20
N ALA A 194 -19.63 -9.49 11.52
CA ALA A 194 -20.62 -9.02 12.49
C ALA A 194 -22.07 -9.26 12.04
N ALA A 195 -22.30 -9.22 10.72
CA ALA A 195 -23.59 -9.45 10.09
C ALA A 195 -24.09 -10.92 10.20
N GLY A 196 -23.25 -11.86 10.66
CA GLY A 196 -23.66 -13.26 10.82
C GLY A 196 -23.70 -14.05 9.51
N LEU A 197 -23.03 -13.58 8.45
CA LEU A 197 -22.94 -14.28 7.16
C LEU A 197 -22.29 -15.67 7.23
N LEU A 198 -21.54 -15.94 8.31
CA LEU A 198 -20.89 -17.22 8.58
C LEU A 198 -21.73 -18.13 9.50
N GLY A 199 -22.97 -17.73 9.84
CA GLY A 199 -23.86 -18.41 10.79
C GLY A 199 -24.04 -17.64 12.11
N GLU A 200 -24.89 -18.15 13.00
CA GLU A 200 -25.13 -17.53 14.32
C GLU A 200 -23.98 -17.76 15.31
N SER A 201 -23.29 -18.90 15.20
CA SER A 201 -22.10 -19.21 15.99
C SER A 201 -21.06 -19.92 15.14
N TRP A 202 -19.80 -19.55 15.34
CA TRP A 202 -18.65 -20.21 14.72
C TRP A 202 -17.74 -20.76 15.82
N GLY A 203 -17.61 -22.09 15.86
CA GLY A 203 -16.85 -22.78 16.91
C GLY A 203 -17.48 -22.66 18.31
N GLY A 204 -18.81 -22.54 18.41
CA GLY A 204 -19.51 -22.39 19.69
C GLY A 204 -19.48 -20.97 20.29
N VAL A 205 -18.88 -20.01 19.59
CA VAL A 205 -18.86 -18.59 19.97
C VAL A 205 -19.68 -17.77 18.98
N GLU A 206 -20.46 -16.80 19.46
CA GLU A 206 -21.23 -15.91 18.59
C GLU A 206 -20.34 -15.15 17.60
N CYS A 207 -20.77 -15.06 16.34
CA CYS A 207 -20.03 -14.33 15.29
C CYS A 207 -19.79 -12.85 15.64
N ARG A 208 -20.64 -12.26 16.49
CA ARG A 208 -20.47 -10.91 17.04
C ARG A 208 -19.17 -10.76 17.82
N VAL A 209 -18.77 -11.76 18.61
CA VAL A 209 -17.53 -11.70 19.41
C VAL A 209 -16.31 -11.80 18.49
N TRP A 210 -16.38 -12.66 17.46
CA TRP A 210 -15.35 -12.74 16.42
C TRP A 210 -15.18 -11.41 15.69
N ALA A 211 -16.27 -10.71 15.39
CA ALA A 211 -16.21 -9.40 14.76
C ALA A 211 -15.54 -8.35 15.65
N VAL A 212 -15.77 -8.38 16.97
CA VAL A 212 -15.08 -7.51 17.93
C VAL A 212 -13.58 -7.82 17.99
N ALA A 213 -13.19 -9.10 17.90
CA ALA A 213 -11.78 -9.50 17.91
C ALA A 213 -11.03 -9.09 16.63
N VAL A 214 -11.70 -9.09 15.47
CA VAL A 214 -11.05 -8.84 14.17
C VAL A 214 -11.12 -7.37 13.75
N SER A 215 -12.23 -6.68 14.01
CA SER A 215 -12.48 -5.33 13.49
C SER A 215 -12.14 -4.24 14.51
N PRO A 216 -11.19 -3.33 14.20
CA PRO A 216 -10.91 -2.18 15.06
C PRO A 216 -12.14 -1.31 15.34
N TRP A 217 -13.04 -1.16 14.37
CA TRP A 217 -14.27 -0.38 14.53
C TRP A 217 -15.20 -1.00 15.58
N ARG A 218 -15.46 -2.30 15.49
CA ARG A 218 -16.30 -3.02 16.45
C ARG A 218 -15.66 -3.09 17.83
N ALA A 219 -14.34 -3.26 17.91
CA ALA A 219 -13.59 -3.22 19.16
C ALA A 219 -13.74 -1.89 19.91
N VAL A 220 -13.70 -0.75 19.20
CA VAL A 220 -13.85 0.56 19.83
C VAL A 220 -15.29 0.79 20.28
N LEU A 221 -16.28 0.38 19.48
CA LEU A 221 -17.69 0.45 19.88
C LEU A 221 -17.97 -0.38 21.13
N GLU A 222 -17.38 -1.57 21.24
CA GLU A 222 -17.48 -2.41 22.44
C GLU A 222 -16.77 -1.77 23.64
N ALA A 223 -15.59 -1.17 23.44
CA ALA A 223 -14.86 -0.47 24.51
C ALA A 223 -15.62 0.76 25.05
N CYS A 224 -16.50 1.37 24.23
CA CYS A 224 -17.33 2.50 24.63
C CYS A 224 -18.61 2.10 25.37
N ARG A 225 -18.89 0.80 25.56
CA ARG A 225 -20.10 0.36 26.25
C ARG A 225 -20.01 0.50 27.77
N PRO A 226 -21.12 0.88 28.45
CA PRO A 226 -21.16 1.08 29.89
C PRO A 226 -20.85 -0.20 30.68
N VAL A 227 -21.47 -1.30 30.26
CA VAL A 227 -21.31 -2.64 30.81
C VAL A 227 -20.89 -3.54 29.66
N PRO A 228 -19.61 -3.93 29.56
CA PRO A 228 -19.18 -4.93 28.59
C PRO A 228 -19.91 -6.23 28.89
N ASP A 229 -20.46 -6.88 27.86
CA ASP A 229 -21.16 -8.16 28.00
C ASP A 229 -20.15 -9.22 28.48
N ALA A 230 -20.06 -9.45 29.79
CA ALA A 230 -19.13 -10.40 30.41
C ALA A 230 -19.46 -11.88 30.06
N SER A 231 -20.63 -12.13 29.48
CA SER A 231 -21.06 -13.43 28.95
C SER A 231 -20.34 -13.84 27.68
N LEU A 232 -19.75 -12.88 26.95
CA LEU A 232 -19.07 -13.13 25.68
C LEU A 232 -17.57 -13.31 25.93
N SER A 233 -17.11 -14.56 25.96
CA SER A 233 -15.67 -14.87 26.05
C SER A 233 -15.21 -15.71 24.87
N ILE A 234 -14.04 -15.37 24.32
CA ILE A 234 -13.34 -16.19 23.33
C ILE A 234 -12.20 -16.88 24.06
N PHE A 235 -12.28 -18.20 24.22
CA PHE A 235 -11.25 -18.99 24.93
C PHE A 235 -10.91 -18.43 26.33
N GLY A 236 -11.90 -17.93 27.07
CA GLY A 236 -11.71 -17.32 28.39
C GLY A 236 -11.14 -15.89 28.39
N LEU A 237 -10.85 -15.31 27.22
CA LEU A 237 -10.48 -13.92 27.07
C LEU A 237 -11.73 -13.04 26.89
N SER A 238 -11.70 -11.86 27.51
CA SER A 238 -12.68 -10.81 27.19
C SER A 238 -12.59 -10.42 25.70
N PRO A 239 -13.68 -9.93 25.06
CA PRO A 239 -13.66 -9.61 23.64
C PRO A 239 -12.57 -8.59 23.26
N LEU A 240 -12.32 -7.62 24.15
CA LEU A 240 -11.26 -6.63 24.00
C LEU A 240 -9.86 -7.24 24.19
N GLY A 241 -9.72 -8.24 25.07
CA GLY A 241 -8.50 -9.01 25.22
C GLY A 241 -8.20 -9.86 23.98
N ALA A 242 -9.23 -10.47 23.39
CA ALA A 242 -9.11 -11.20 22.13
C ALA A 242 -8.68 -10.26 20.99
N PHE A 243 -9.26 -9.06 20.91
CA PHE A 243 -8.79 -8.03 19.96
C PHE A 243 -7.33 -7.64 20.19
N ALA A 244 -6.88 -7.45 21.43
CA ALA A 244 -5.49 -7.10 21.73
C ALA A 244 -4.51 -8.21 21.28
N VAL A 245 -4.84 -9.47 21.53
CA VAL A 245 -4.02 -10.62 21.08
C VAL A 245 -4.03 -10.75 19.56
N PHE A 246 -5.21 -10.66 18.94
CA PHE A 246 -5.34 -10.75 17.49
C PHE A 246 -4.58 -9.62 16.78
N SER A 247 -4.77 -8.36 17.23
CA SER A 247 -4.08 -7.20 16.68
C SER A 247 -2.56 -7.30 16.85
N ALA A 248 -2.06 -7.77 18.00
CA ALA A 248 -0.64 -8.01 18.20
C ALA A 248 -0.09 -9.08 17.24
N ALA A 249 -0.83 -10.18 17.04
CA ALA A 249 -0.45 -11.23 16.10
C ALA A 249 -0.41 -10.73 14.65
N VAL A 250 -1.46 -10.03 14.19
CA VAL A 250 -1.49 -9.51 12.82
C VAL A 250 -0.43 -8.42 12.61
N PHE A 251 -0.21 -7.56 13.61
CA PHE A 251 0.88 -6.58 13.59
C PHE A 251 2.25 -7.25 13.42
N ALA A 252 2.51 -8.32 14.17
CA ALA A 252 3.75 -9.08 14.09
C ALA A 252 3.92 -9.75 12.73
N VAL A 253 2.86 -10.32 12.16
CA VAL A 253 2.89 -10.95 10.83
C VAL A 253 3.16 -9.92 9.74
N ILE A 254 2.40 -8.82 9.69
CA ILE A 254 2.55 -7.78 8.66
C ILE A 254 3.95 -7.16 8.72
N THR A 255 4.39 -6.78 9.92
CA THR A 255 5.71 -6.20 10.12
C THR A 255 6.82 -7.22 9.85
N GLY A 256 6.63 -8.48 10.21
CA GLY A 256 7.55 -9.58 9.90
C GLY A 256 7.73 -9.77 8.39
N ILE A 257 6.65 -9.77 7.62
CA ILE A 257 6.69 -9.82 6.16
C ILE A 257 7.46 -8.64 5.59
N ALA A 258 7.20 -7.42 6.09
CA ALA A 258 7.94 -6.22 5.67
C ALA A 258 9.44 -6.35 5.96
N VAL A 259 9.83 -6.80 7.16
CA VAL A 259 11.25 -7.00 7.54
C VAL A 259 11.94 -8.04 6.66
N LEU A 260 11.28 -9.14 6.34
CA LEU A 260 11.85 -10.20 5.52
C LEU A 260 12.00 -9.78 4.06
N ARG A 261 11.06 -9.01 3.52
CA ARG A 261 11.00 -8.68 2.09
C ARG A 261 11.56 -7.31 1.72
N VAL A 262 11.83 -6.41 2.66
CA VAL A 262 12.24 -5.02 2.39
C VAL A 262 13.41 -4.90 1.41
N ARG A 263 14.43 -5.74 1.54
CA ARG A 263 15.60 -5.77 0.64
C ARG A 263 15.24 -6.28 -0.74
N THR A 264 14.49 -7.39 -0.82
CA THR A 264 14.06 -7.96 -2.10
C THR A 264 13.15 -7.03 -2.90
N TRP A 265 12.32 -6.24 -2.21
CA TRP A 265 11.41 -5.29 -2.86
C TRP A 265 12.13 -4.07 -3.40
N ASN A 266 13.15 -3.55 -2.71
CA ASN A 266 13.73 -2.24 -3.01
C ASN A 266 15.15 -2.27 -3.63
N LEU A 267 15.97 -3.30 -3.39
CA LEU A 267 17.37 -3.30 -3.89
C LEU A 267 17.53 -3.69 -5.36
N VAL A 268 16.58 -4.39 -5.96
CA VAL A 268 16.74 -4.88 -7.34
C VAL A 268 16.04 -3.92 -8.31
N PRO A 269 16.77 -3.18 -9.15
CA PRO A 269 16.17 -2.31 -10.16
C PRO A 269 15.30 -3.13 -11.10
N ASP A 270 14.12 -2.61 -11.44
CA ASP A 270 13.16 -3.29 -12.32
C ASP A 270 13.73 -3.61 -13.72
N ALA A 271 14.70 -2.82 -14.19
CA ALA A 271 15.46 -3.10 -15.41
C ALA A 271 16.32 -4.37 -15.30
N LEU A 272 16.86 -4.65 -14.12
CA LEU A 272 17.66 -5.85 -13.84
C LEU A 272 16.76 -7.07 -13.61
N ARG A 273 15.60 -6.90 -12.94
CA ARG A 273 14.56 -7.96 -12.78
C ARG A 273 14.00 -8.46 -14.10
N ARG A 274 13.90 -7.60 -15.12
CA ARG A 274 13.44 -8.00 -16.46
C ARG A 274 14.50 -8.76 -17.26
N ARG A 275 15.79 -8.58 -16.92
CA ARG A 275 16.93 -9.19 -17.61
C ARG A 275 17.40 -10.49 -16.97
N LEU A 276 17.27 -10.64 -15.64
CA LEU A 276 17.75 -11.79 -14.89
C LEU A 276 16.62 -12.70 -14.42
N GLY A 277 16.85 -14.02 -14.45
CA GLY A 277 15.90 -15.01 -13.95
C GLY A 277 15.76 -15.00 -12.41
N PRO A 278 14.71 -15.63 -11.84
CA PRO A 278 14.47 -15.63 -10.40
C PRO A 278 15.60 -16.27 -9.57
N ALA A 279 16.36 -17.20 -10.15
CA ALA A 279 17.54 -17.82 -9.52
C ALA A 279 18.75 -16.87 -9.46
N GLU A 280 19.03 -16.15 -10.55
CA GLU A 280 20.11 -15.15 -10.63
C GLU A 280 19.84 -13.95 -9.72
N LEU A 281 18.58 -13.55 -9.59
CA LEU A 281 18.15 -12.50 -8.67
C LEU A 281 18.43 -12.87 -7.21
N LYS A 282 18.21 -14.15 -6.86
CA LYS A 282 18.44 -14.67 -5.52
C LYS A 282 19.93 -14.72 -5.20
N ALA A 283 20.75 -15.14 -6.17
CA ALA A 283 22.20 -15.17 -6.06
C ALA A 283 22.84 -13.78 -5.89
N LEU A 284 22.27 -12.73 -6.49
CA LEU A 284 22.72 -11.34 -6.30
C LEU A 284 22.39 -10.78 -4.91
N VAL A 285 21.22 -11.11 -4.36
CA VAL A 285 20.76 -10.61 -3.05
C VAL A 285 21.47 -11.31 -1.89
N GLU A 286 21.81 -12.59 -2.05
CA GLU A 286 22.45 -13.39 -1.00
C GLU A 286 23.97 -13.14 -0.91
N GLY A 287 24.57 -12.47 -1.89
CA GLY A 287 25.98 -12.12 -1.90
C GLY A 287 26.92 -13.34 -2.01
N PRO A 288 28.25 -13.11 -2.09
CA PRO A 288 29.24 -14.18 -2.31
C PRO A 288 29.24 -15.28 -1.25
N ALA A 289 28.76 -14.98 -0.04
CA ALA A 289 28.76 -15.89 1.10
C ALA A 289 27.86 -17.13 0.93
N ALA A 290 26.84 -17.05 0.06
CA ALA A 290 25.99 -18.20 -0.26
C ALA A 290 26.65 -19.18 -1.25
N ARG A 291 27.64 -18.73 -2.04
CA ARG A 291 28.40 -19.64 -2.95
C ARG A 291 29.21 -20.67 -2.17
N THR A 292 29.75 -20.27 -1.02
CA THR A 292 30.55 -21.15 -0.14
C THR A 292 29.69 -22.20 0.58
N GLN A 293 28.41 -21.93 0.84
CA GLN A 293 27.48 -22.90 1.45
C GLN A 293 26.80 -23.83 0.44
N ALA A 294 26.79 -23.49 -0.85
CA ALA A 294 26.26 -24.32 -1.92
C ALA A 294 27.24 -25.38 -2.46
N GLY A 295 28.43 -25.51 -1.86
CA GLY A 295 29.40 -26.56 -2.22
C GLY A 295 30.13 -26.35 -3.55
N LEU A 296 30.01 -25.19 -4.20
CA LEU A 296 30.91 -24.83 -5.31
C LEU A 296 32.17 -24.19 -4.73
N ALA A 297 33.25 -24.97 -4.64
CA ALA A 297 34.58 -24.45 -4.36
C ALA A 297 35.04 -23.49 -5.47
N PRO A 298 35.89 -22.49 -5.18
CA PRO A 298 36.51 -21.70 -6.23
C PRO A 298 37.62 -22.55 -6.87
N ASP A 299 37.36 -23.09 -8.05
CA ASP A 299 38.44 -23.65 -8.86
C ASP A 299 39.28 -22.49 -9.40
N GLY A 300 40.57 -22.48 -9.05
CA GLY A 300 41.53 -21.42 -9.36
C GLY A 300 41.86 -21.28 -10.86
N THR A 301 41.11 -21.92 -11.74
CA THR A 301 41.30 -21.94 -13.19
C THR A 301 40.39 -20.96 -13.94
N ASP A 302 39.32 -20.45 -13.30
CA ASP A 302 38.32 -19.62 -13.98
C ASP A 302 38.73 -18.15 -14.14
N THR A 303 39.72 -17.68 -13.38
CA THR A 303 40.20 -16.28 -13.48
C THR A 303 41.04 -16.02 -14.73
N GLU A 304 41.78 -17.00 -15.24
CA GLU A 304 42.56 -16.85 -16.48
C GLU A 304 41.70 -17.09 -17.74
N ALA A 305 40.75 -18.03 -17.69
CA ALA A 305 39.82 -18.28 -18.78
C ALA A 305 38.83 -17.10 -18.97
N ALA A 306 38.30 -16.54 -17.87
CA ALA A 306 37.43 -15.37 -17.94
C ALA A 306 38.17 -14.10 -18.41
N ALA A 307 39.46 -13.93 -18.06
CA ALA A 307 40.27 -12.84 -18.58
C ALA A 307 40.51 -12.98 -20.10
N GLY A 308 40.71 -14.20 -20.59
CA GLY A 308 40.83 -14.52 -22.02
C GLY A 308 39.54 -14.22 -22.79
N GLU A 309 38.39 -14.68 -22.30
CA GLU A 309 37.09 -14.46 -22.97
C GLU A 309 36.66 -12.98 -22.99
N ILE A 310 36.97 -12.22 -21.93
CA ILE A 310 36.70 -10.78 -21.90
C ILE A 310 37.62 -10.03 -22.88
N SER A 311 38.87 -10.47 -23.04
CA SER A 311 39.79 -9.89 -24.03
C SER A 311 39.40 -10.19 -25.47
N ASP A 312 38.94 -11.42 -25.77
CA ASP A 312 38.46 -11.83 -27.10
C ASP A 312 37.12 -11.17 -27.46
N TRP A 313 36.28 -10.92 -26.45
CA TRP A 313 35.06 -10.15 -26.62
C TRP A 313 35.35 -8.66 -26.89
N ALA A 314 36.32 -8.06 -26.19
CA ALA A 314 36.71 -6.66 -26.37
C ALA A 314 37.35 -6.40 -27.74
N THR A 315 38.22 -7.29 -28.22
CA THR A 315 38.81 -7.20 -29.57
C THR A 315 37.76 -7.40 -30.66
N LYS A 316 36.81 -8.34 -30.49
CA LYS A 316 35.65 -8.47 -31.40
C LYS A 316 34.80 -7.20 -31.43
N TRP A 317 34.56 -6.55 -30.30
CA TRP A 317 33.79 -5.31 -30.25
C TRP A 317 34.48 -4.15 -30.97
N GLU A 318 35.80 -4.00 -30.80
CA GLU A 318 36.58 -2.97 -31.51
C GLU A 318 36.66 -3.20 -33.03
N THR A 319 36.74 -4.45 -33.48
CA THR A 319 36.72 -4.78 -34.91
C THR A 319 35.35 -4.51 -35.54
N ARG A 320 34.25 -4.73 -34.80
CA ARG A 320 32.89 -4.41 -35.26
C ARG A 320 32.65 -2.91 -35.34
N GLY A 321 33.10 -2.16 -34.32
CA GLY A 321 33.02 -0.70 -34.33
C GLY A 321 33.83 -0.05 -35.47
N ARG A 322 34.98 -0.63 -35.84
CA ARG A 322 35.80 -0.15 -36.98
C ARG A 322 35.18 -0.47 -38.35
N ALA A 323 34.50 -1.60 -38.48
CA ALA A 323 33.78 -1.98 -39.69
C ALA A 323 32.51 -1.13 -39.89
N GLU A 324 31.80 -0.81 -38.82
CA GLU A 324 30.62 0.07 -38.86
C GLU A 324 31.02 1.52 -39.15
N ALA A 325 32.12 2.02 -38.57
CA ALA A 325 32.66 3.36 -38.86
C ALA A 325 33.21 3.52 -40.29
N SER A 326 33.67 2.43 -40.92
CA SER A 326 34.12 2.44 -42.33
C SER A 326 32.96 2.39 -43.32
N CYS A 327 31.79 1.87 -42.89
CA CYS A 327 30.60 1.72 -43.73
C CYS A 327 29.75 3.01 -43.83
N GLU A 328 29.83 3.91 -42.84
CA GLU A 328 29.15 5.22 -42.88
C GLU A 328 29.80 6.24 -43.83
N THR A 329 31.05 6.02 -44.27
CA THR A 329 31.77 6.95 -45.16
C THR A 329 31.65 6.65 -46.66
N SER A 330 30.88 5.64 -47.09
CA SER A 330 30.85 5.25 -48.50
C SER A 330 29.44 4.90 -49.02
N GLU A 331 28.50 5.84 -48.93
CA GLU A 331 27.30 5.85 -49.79
C GLU A 331 27.42 6.95 -50.86
N VAL A 332 28.12 6.65 -51.95
CA VAL A 332 27.93 7.30 -53.26
C VAL A 332 27.53 6.19 -54.24
N GLY A 333 26.38 6.35 -54.89
CA GLY A 333 25.64 5.31 -55.60
C GLY A 333 26.37 4.63 -56.78
N PRO A 334 25.87 3.46 -57.25
CA PRO A 334 26.60 2.65 -58.22
C PRO A 334 26.33 3.07 -59.67
N SER A 335 27.41 3.11 -60.47
CA SER A 335 27.37 3.05 -61.94
C SER A 335 27.38 1.58 -62.41
N PRO A 336 26.78 1.21 -63.56
CA PRO A 336 26.56 -0.19 -63.91
C PRO A 336 27.73 -0.78 -64.71
N GLY A 337 28.20 -1.96 -64.29
CA GLY A 337 28.92 -2.90 -65.15
C GLY A 337 30.21 -3.46 -64.57
N ALA A 338 30.19 -4.71 -64.10
CA ALA A 338 31.18 -5.76 -64.39
C ALA A 338 30.93 -7.04 -63.57
N VAL A 339 30.77 -8.16 -64.30
CA VAL A 339 31.18 -9.57 -64.09
C VAL A 339 31.10 -10.21 -62.68
N PRO A 340 30.46 -11.40 -62.53
CA PRO A 340 30.45 -12.13 -61.27
C PRO A 340 31.66 -13.07 -61.15
N SER A 341 32.34 -13.06 -60.00
CA SER A 341 33.23 -14.16 -59.59
C SER A 341 33.11 -14.49 -58.11
N ALA A 342 32.85 -15.77 -57.86
CA ALA A 342 33.26 -16.55 -56.68
C ALA A 342 32.99 -15.96 -55.29
N GLY A 343 31.71 -15.93 -54.89
CA GLY A 343 31.28 -15.66 -53.51
C GLY A 343 30.00 -16.40 -53.08
N ALA A 344 29.58 -17.43 -53.83
CA ALA A 344 28.24 -18.02 -53.73
C ALA A 344 27.95 -18.83 -52.45
N ALA A 345 28.90 -18.93 -51.50
CA ALA A 345 28.71 -19.64 -50.24
C ALA A 345 28.51 -18.70 -49.03
N GLU A 346 29.11 -17.50 -49.02
CA GLU A 346 28.98 -16.54 -47.90
C GLU A 346 27.74 -15.65 -48.04
N ASP A 347 27.33 -15.34 -49.28
CA ASP A 347 26.14 -14.52 -49.55
C ASP A 347 24.83 -15.27 -49.20
N ALA A 348 24.84 -16.60 -49.25
CA ALA A 348 23.69 -17.41 -48.87
C ALA A 348 23.45 -17.39 -47.36
N ASP A 349 24.51 -17.35 -46.55
CA ASP A 349 24.42 -17.34 -45.09
C ASP A 349 24.12 -15.93 -44.54
N ALA A 350 24.63 -14.89 -45.21
CA ALA A 350 24.26 -13.48 -44.96
C ALA A 350 22.80 -13.17 -45.38
N ALA A 351 22.34 -13.75 -46.50
CA ALA A 351 20.93 -13.67 -46.91
C ALA A 351 20.02 -14.50 -45.98
N ALA A 352 20.50 -15.65 -45.49
CA ALA A 352 19.79 -16.47 -44.50
C ALA A 352 19.70 -15.77 -43.14
N THR A 353 20.74 -15.06 -42.69
CA THR A 353 20.67 -14.27 -41.45
C THR A 353 19.80 -13.01 -41.58
N ARG A 354 19.74 -12.38 -42.76
CA ARG A 354 18.79 -11.29 -43.03
C ARG A 354 17.34 -11.76 -43.12
N THR A 355 17.08 -12.97 -43.64
CA THR A 355 15.74 -13.58 -43.70
C THR A 355 15.33 -14.26 -42.39
N ALA A 356 16.28 -14.66 -41.54
CA ALA A 356 16.04 -15.22 -40.20
C ALA A 356 15.81 -14.17 -39.11
N ARG A 357 15.88 -12.87 -39.42
CA ARG A 357 15.24 -11.82 -38.61
C ARG A 357 13.74 -11.93 -38.82
N LYS A 358 13.15 -12.97 -38.20
CA LYS A 358 11.74 -13.32 -38.19
C LYS A 358 10.88 -12.09 -38.44
N SER A 359 10.15 -12.13 -39.55
CA SER A 359 8.88 -11.46 -39.76
C SER A 359 8.15 -11.25 -38.43
N ALA A 360 8.39 -10.11 -37.79
CA ALA A 360 7.58 -9.66 -36.69
C ALA A 360 6.29 -9.26 -37.38
N ARG A 361 5.27 -10.13 -37.35
CA ARG A 361 3.93 -9.82 -37.87
C ARG A 361 3.61 -8.40 -37.45
N VAL A 362 3.47 -7.50 -38.44
CA VAL A 362 3.08 -6.12 -38.21
C VAL A 362 1.75 -6.20 -37.48
N ARG A 363 1.75 -5.91 -36.18
CA ARG A 363 0.52 -5.95 -35.39
C ARG A 363 -0.33 -4.80 -35.88
N HIS A 364 -1.57 -5.10 -36.28
CA HIS A 364 -2.52 -4.07 -36.62
C HIS A 364 -2.83 -3.26 -35.36
N VAL A 365 -2.35 -2.02 -35.32
CA VAL A 365 -2.61 -1.06 -34.25
C VAL A 365 -3.90 -0.33 -34.61
N TRP A 366 -4.78 -0.07 -33.64
CA TRP A 366 -6.03 0.66 -33.87
C TRP A 366 -5.77 2.14 -34.22
N ASP A 367 -6.81 2.83 -34.70
CA ASP A 367 -6.78 4.27 -35.02
C ASP A 367 -6.23 5.13 -33.87
N ASN A 368 -6.48 4.70 -32.61
CA ASN A 368 -5.78 5.22 -31.45
C ASN A 368 -4.68 4.23 -30.99
N PRO A 369 -3.40 4.50 -31.30
CA PRO A 369 -2.29 3.61 -30.95
C PRO A 369 -2.04 3.53 -29.44
N VAL A 370 -2.35 4.60 -28.70
CA VAL A 370 -2.24 4.64 -27.25
C VAL A 370 -3.28 3.72 -26.63
N LEU A 371 -4.54 3.79 -27.09
CA LEU A 371 -5.62 2.92 -26.60
C LEU A 371 -5.33 1.45 -26.88
N TRP A 372 -4.89 1.12 -28.10
CA TRP A 372 -4.50 -0.25 -28.46
C TRP A 372 -3.39 -0.77 -27.53
N ARG A 373 -2.39 0.05 -27.24
CA ARG A 373 -1.33 -0.31 -26.30
C ARG A 373 -1.88 -0.56 -24.89
N GLU A 374 -2.71 0.32 -24.35
CA GLU A 374 -3.27 0.19 -22.99
C GLU A 374 -4.22 -1.01 -22.83
N VAL A 375 -4.95 -1.39 -23.89
CA VAL A 375 -5.92 -2.48 -23.87
C VAL A 375 -5.29 -3.83 -24.20
N CYS A 376 -4.44 -3.89 -25.24
CA CYS A 376 -3.92 -5.15 -25.77
C CYS A 376 -2.55 -5.52 -25.19
N THR A 377 -1.76 -4.56 -24.71
CA THR A 377 -0.55 -4.86 -23.94
C THR A 377 -0.90 -4.67 -22.47
N TRP A 378 -0.59 -5.65 -21.61
CA TRP A 378 -0.78 -5.54 -20.17
C TRP A 378 0.15 -4.48 -19.57
N ALA A 379 0.00 -3.22 -19.96
CA ALA A 379 0.85 -2.08 -19.60
C ALA A 379 0.87 -1.88 -18.07
N TYR A 380 -0.22 -2.24 -17.39
CA TYR A 380 -0.33 -2.22 -15.93
C TYR A 380 0.16 -3.50 -15.23
N GLY A 381 0.49 -4.54 -15.99
CA GLY A 381 0.99 -5.82 -15.50
C GLY A 381 -0.06 -6.70 -14.79
N ARG A 382 0.33 -7.95 -14.51
CA ARG A 382 -0.50 -8.98 -13.87
C ARG A 382 -0.96 -8.61 -12.44
N LYS A 383 -0.37 -7.57 -11.83
CA LYS A 383 -0.64 -7.11 -10.47
C LYS A 383 -1.99 -6.37 -10.33
N VAL A 384 -2.59 -5.88 -11.43
CA VAL A 384 -3.95 -5.27 -11.40
C VAL A 384 -5.05 -6.31 -11.15
N LEU A 385 -4.84 -7.56 -11.57
CA LEU A 385 -5.77 -8.66 -11.31
C LEU A 385 -5.95 -8.93 -9.81
N LEU A 386 -4.94 -8.64 -8.99
CA LEU A 386 -5.02 -8.82 -7.53
C LEU A 386 -5.96 -7.77 -6.89
N VAL A 387 -5.89 -6.53 -7.38
CA VAL A 387 -6.80 -5.45 -6.98
C VAL A 387 -8.23 -5.76 -7.42
N LYS A 388 -8.42 -6.26 -8.65
CA LYS A 388 -9.72 -6.74 -9.15
C LYS A 388 -10.28 -7.91 -8.33
N GLY A 389 -9.44 -8.90 -8.02
CA GLY A 389 -9.84 -10.05 -7.20
C GLY A 389 -10.29 -9.64 -5.80
N ALA A 390 -9.61 -8.67 -5.17
CA ALA A 390 -10.02 -8.12 -3.89
C ALA A 390 -11.37 -7.39 -3.97
N TYR A 391 -11.62 -6.64 -5.05
CA TYR A 391 -12.91 -6.00 -5.32
C TYR A 391 -14.04 -7.02 -5.52
N TRP A 392 -13.82 -8.05 -6.34
CA TRP A 392 -14.81 -9.12 -6.55
C TRP A 392 -15.11 -9.91 -5.28
N ALA A 393 -14.10 -10.22 -4.46
CA ALA A 393 -14.30 -10.84 -3.15
C ALA A 393 -15.14 -9.96 -2.23
N PHE A 394 -14.91 -8.65 -2.27
CA PHE A 394 -15.69 -7.68 -1.51
C PHE A 394 -17.13 -7.55 -2.02
N PHE A 395 -17.32 -7.47 -3.34
CA PHE A 395 -18.63 -7.47 -3.98
C PHE A 395 -19.43 -8.72 -3.62
N ALA A 396 -18.80 -9.90 -3.65
CA ALA A 396 -19.43 -11.15 -3.25
C ALA A 396 -19.86 -11.12 -1.76
N GLY A 397 -19.00 -10.62 -0.86
CA GLY A 397 -19.34 -10.45 0.55
C GLY A 397 -20.47 -9.45 0.78
N ALA A 398 -20.45 -8.33 0.05
CA ALA A 398 -21.47 -7.29 0.08
C ALA A 398 -22.83 -7.79 -0.44
N ALA A 399 -22.84 -8.50 -1.56
CA ALA A 399 -24.03 -9.11 -2.15
C ALA A 399 -24.60 -10.19 -1.24
N ALA A 400 -23.74 -11.03 -0.63
CA ALA A 400 -24.16 -12.03 0.34
C ALA A 400 -24.79 -11.37 1.58
N ALA A 401 -24.20 -10.29 2.09
CA ALA A 401 -24.75 -9.51 3.20
C ALA A 401 -26.17 -9.00 2.88
N LEU A 402 -26.34 -8.36 1.73
CA LEU A 402 -27.65 -7.89 1.28
C LEU A 402 -28.66 -9.03 1.09
N ALA A 403 -28.22 -10.20 0.60
CA ALA A 403 -29.09 -11.36 0.41
C ALA A 403 -29.58 -11.99 1.73
N VAL A 404 -28.74 -12.04 2.76
CA VAL A 404 -29.12 -12.58 4.08
C VAL A 404 -30.10 -11.66 4.82
N PHE A 405 -30.04 -10.35 4.58
CA PHE A 405 -30.89 -9.35 5.25
C PHE A 405 -32.22 -9.04 4.54
N GLN A 406 -32.60 -9.73 3.47
CA GLN A 406 -33.95 -9.62 2.88
C GLN A 406 -35.07 -10.23 3.77
N ARG A 407 -34.81 -10.51 5.07
CA ARG A 407 -35.86 -10.93 6.00
C ARG A 407 -36.67 -9.72 6.47
N PRO A 408 -38.01 -9.76 6.39
CA PRO A 408 -38.88 -8.57 6.41
C PRO A 408 -39.12 -7.90 7.78
N GLU A 409 -38.31 -8.20 8.81
CA GLU A 409 -38.62 -7.83 10.21
C GLU A 409 -37.82 -6.63 10.76
N ALA A 410 -37.11 -5.85 9.93
CA ALA A 410 -36.39 -4.67 10.41
C ALA A 410 -36.67 -3.43 9.53
N GLY A 411 -37.47 -2.50 10.06
CA GLY A 411 -37.69 -1.18 9.47
C GLY A 411 -36.39 -0.38 9.26
N PHE A 412 -36.43 0.55 8.30
CA PHE A 412 -35.35 1.47 7.86
C PHE A 412 -33.92 1.04 8.27
N SER A 413 -33.46 -0.10 7.76
CA SER A 413 -32.16 -0.65 8.11
C SER A 413 -31.04 0.17 7.47
N ILE A 414 -30.11 0.67 8.28
CA ILE A 414 -28.86 1.36 7.90
C ILE A 414 -27.85 0.40 7.22
N LEU A 415 -28.18 -0.89 7.13
CA LEU A 415 -27.35 -1.99 6.65
C LEU A 415 -26.96 -1.92 5.16
N PRO A 416 -27.85 -1.54 4.21
CA PRO A 416 -27.46 -1.37 2.82
C PRO A 416 -26.43 -0.26 2.66
N ALA A 417 -26.56 0.83 3.43
CA ALA A 417 -25.58 1.92 3.43
C ALA A 417 -24.23 1.46 4.00
N ALA A 418 -24.22 0.66 5.06
CA ALA A 418 -22.99 0.13 5.65
C ALA A 418 -22.16 -0.73 4.67
N VAL A 419 -22.82 -1.39 3.72
CA VAL A 419 -22.18 -2.24 2.70
C VAL A 419 -21.86 -1.46 1.41
N LEU A 420 -22.76 -0.60 0.95
CA LEU A 420 -22.62 0.14 -0.31
C LEU A 420 -21.62 1.29 -0.22
N VAL A 421 -21.58 2.02 0.91
CA VAL A 421 -20.66 3.15 1.09
C VAL A 421 -19.18 2.76 0.92
N PRO A 422 -18.66 1.73 1.61
CA PRO A 422 -17.27 1.30 1.39
C PRO A 422 -17.03 0.78 -0.03
N PHE A 423 -18.04 0.18 -0.67
CA PHE A 423 -17.95 -0.25 -2.07
C PHE A 423 -17.77 0.92 -3.04
N PHE A 424 -18.60 1.96 -2.93
CA PHE A 424 -18.49 3.17 -3.73
C PHE A 424 -17.16 3.88 -3.52
N LEU A 425 -16.73 4.01 -2.26
CA LEU A 425 -15.43 4.62 -1.92
C LEU A 425 -14.28 3.84 -2.54
N LEU A 426 -14.32 2.51 -2.49
CA LEU A 426 -13.28 1.65 -3.02
C LEU A 426 -13.23 1.70 -4.56
N SER A 427 -14.38 1.71 -5.23
CA SER A 427 -14.49 1.92 -6.68
C SER A 427 -13.91 3.28 -7.08
N LEU A 428 -14.29 4.36 -6.38
CA LEU A 428 -13.82 5.72 -6.66
C LEU A 428 -12.31 5.86 -6.48
N ILE A 429 -11.74 5.27 -5.42
CA ILE A 429 -10.29 5.27 -5.18
C ILE A 429 -9.58 4.50 -6.30
N LEU A 430 -10.11 3.35 -6.70
CA LEU A 430 -9.49 2.49 -7.71
C LEU A 430 -9.47 3.15 -9.08
N VAL A 431 -10.58 3.75 -9.51
CA VAL A 431 -10.66 4.55 -10.75
C VAL A 431 -9.64 5.69 -10.72
N ASN A 432 -9.64 6.51 -9.66
CA ASN A 432 -8.73 7.64 -9.55
C ASN A 432 -7.26 7.21 -9.53
N THR A 433 -6.94 6.12 -8.83
CA THR A 433 -5.57 5.62 -8.74
C THR A 433 -5.08 5.13 -10.09
N GLN A 434 -5.91 4.40 -10.85
CA GLN A 434 -5.55 3.93 -12.17
C GLN A 434 -5.39 5.09 -13.15
N ALA A 435 -6.31 6.05 -13.15
CA ALA A 435 -6.23 7.25 -13.98
C ALA A 435 -4.93 8.04 -13.75
N VAL A 436 -4.58 8.32 -12.49
CA VAL A 436 -3.35 9.05 -12.14
C VAL A 436 -2.10 8.22 -12.46
N THR A 437 -2.14 6.91 -12.23
CA THR A 437 -1.02 6.01 -12.56
C THR A 437 -0.76 5.96 -14.06
N ALA A 438 -1.80 6.02 -14.89
CA ALA A 438 -1.70 6.01 -16.36
C ALA A 438 -0.79 7.12 -16.90
N LEU A 439 -0.88 8.29 -16.27
CA LEU A 439 -0.17 9.50 -16.64
C LEU A 439 1.19 9.60 -15.95
N THR A 440 1.24 9.34 -14.65
CA THR A 440 2.49 9.44 -13.88
C THR A 440 3.51 8.39 -14.31
N SER A 441 3.06 7.19 -14.71
CA SER A 441 3.97 6.16 -15.24
C SER A 441 4.69 6.57 -16.52
N GLU A 442 4.04 7.29 -17.44
CA GLU A 442 4.67 7.82 -18.66
C GLU A 442 5.70 8.90 -18.35
N ARG A 443 5.37 9.78 -17.41
CA ARG A 443 6.26 10.85 -16.93
C ARG A 443 7.50 10.25 -16.27
N ASP A 444 7.30 9.26 -15.40
CA ASP A 444 8.39 8.63 -14.64
C ASP A 444 9.26 7.71 -15.51
N ALA A 445 8.71 7.15 -16.59
CA ALA A 445 9.45 6.37 -17.57
C ALA A 445 10.26 7.26 -18.55
N GLY A 446 10.16 8.59 -18.47
CA GLY A 446 10.75 9.52 -19.44
C GLY A 446 10.18 9.37 -20.85
N THR A 447 9.04 8.69 -21.00
CA THR A 447 8.42 8.41 -22.30
C THR A 447 7.54 9.57 -22.74
N LEU A 448 7.10 10.42 -21.81
CA LEU A 448 6.26 11.58 -22.10
C LEU A 448 6.92 12.56 -23.10
N ASP A 449 8.22 12.79 -22.99
CA ASP A 449 8.96 13.66 -23.91
C ASP A 449 9.02 13.07 -25.33
N ILE A 450 9.15 11.74 -25.42
CA ILE A 450 9.12 11.02 -26.70
C ILE A 450 7.73 11.07 -27.32
N ILE A 451 6.67 10.95 -26.51
CA ILE A 451 5.28 11.04 -26.98
C ILE A 451 4.99 12.47 -27.47
N LEU A 452 5.50 13.50 -26.80
CA LEU A 452 5.32 14.89 -27.20
C LEU A 452 6.01 15.25 -28.52
N VAL A 453 7.08 14.54 -28.88
CA VAL A 453 7.79 14.69 -30.17
C VAL A 453 7.21 13.77 -31.25
N SER A 454 6.34 12.83 -30.88
CA SER A 454 5.68 11.93 -31.82
C SER A 454 4.49 12.59 -32.54
N GLN A 455 3.98 11.94 -33.59
CA GLN A 455 2.80 12.37 -34.34
C GLN A 455 1.46 12.21 -33.58
N VAL A 456 1.48 11.78 -32.31
CA VAL A 456 0.26 11.55 -31.52
C VAL A 456 -0.32 12.88 -31.05
N THR A 457 -1.58 13.15 -31.36
CA THR A 457 -2.21 14.41 -30.93
C THR A 457 -2.49 14.42 -29.42
N PRO A 458 -2.49 15.59 -28.74
CA PRO A 458 -2.78 15.67 -27.31
C PRO A 458 -4.15 15.08 -26.94
N LYS A 459 -5.13 15.19 -27.84
CA LYS A 459 -6.47 14.60 -27.68
C LYS A 459 -6.40 13.07 -27.72
N GLU A 460 -5.72 12.49 -28.70
CA GLU A 460 -5.53 11.03 -28.80
C GLU A 460 -4.82 10.46 -27.57
N PHE A 461 -3.83 11.18 -27.04
CA PHE A 461 -3.11 10.77 -25.84
C PHE A 461 -4.01 10.78 -24.59
N ILE A 462 -4.69 11.90 -24.31
CA ILE A 462 -5.54 12.05 -23.11
C ILE A 462 -6.72 11.06 -23.18
N PHE A 463 -7.45 11.03 -24.29
CA PHE A 463 -8.60 10.13 -24.44
C PHE A 463 -8.17 8.67 -24.51
N GLY A 464 -7.03 8.36 -25.13
CA GLY A 464 -6.49 7.00 -25.17
C GLY A 464 -6.16 6.47 -23.77
N LYS A 465 -5.55 7.29 -22.91
CA LYS A 465 -5.27 6.96 -21.52
C LYS A 465 -6.53 6.83 -20.68
N LEU A 466 -7.47 7.77 -20.81
CA LEU A 466 -8.71 7.79 -20.05
C LEU A 466 -9.61 6.60 -20.42
N LEU A 467 -9.79 6.32 -21.71
CA LEU A 467 -10.53 5.16 -22.20
C LEU A 467 -9.83 3.84 -21.85
N GLY A 468 -8.49 3.79 -21.90
CA GLY A 468 -7.73 2.62 -21.43
C GLY A 468 -7.94 2.34 -19.95
N THR A 469 -7.99 3.39 -19.12
CA THR A 469 -8.30 3.24 -17.68
C THR A 469 -9.75 2.82 -17.45
N LEU A 470 -10.69 3.39 -18.19
CA LEU A 470 -12.12 3.08 -18.05
C LEU A 470 -12.42 1.65 -18.51
N TYR A 471 -11.73 1.18 -19.56
CA TYR A 471 -11.78 -0.21 -19.99
C TYR A 471 -11.23 -1.17 -18.93
N ASN A 472 -10.13 -0.81 -18.27
CA ASN A 472 -9.55 -1.61 -17.21
C ASN A 472 -10.44 -1.66 -15.94
N VAL A 473 -11.24 -0.63 -15.67
CA VAL A 473 -12.18 -0.55 -14.53
C VAL A 473 -13.62 -0.93 -14.89
N LYS A 474 -13.86 -1.51 -16.08
CA LYS A 474 -15.23 -1.85 -16.52
C LYS A 474 -15.92 -2.96 -15.69
N GLU A 475 -15.17 -3.71 -14.90
CA GLU A 475 -15.68 -4.73 -13.97
C GLU A 475 -16.08 -4.10 -12.62
#